data_AF-A0A965XKK2-F1
#
_entry.id   AF-A0A965XKK2-F1
#
_cell.length_a   1.000
_cell.length_b   1.000
_cell.length_c   1.000
_cell.angle_alpha   90.00
_cell.angle_beta   90.00
_cell.angle_gamma   90.00
#
_symmetry.space_group_name_H-M   'P 1'
#
loop_
_entity.id
_entity.type
_entity.pdbx_description
1 polymer ?
#
loop_
_entity_poly.entity_id
_entity_poly.type
_entity_poly.pdbx_seq_one_letter_code
_entity_poly.pdbx_strand_id
1 'polypeptide(L)'
;MITQVYENPKIYKIDVPLPNNPLKNLNCYVVQDSGESLIIDTGFNRPECKEALLEGLRELNVDWEKTNMFLTHLHSDHSGLAPAVMHGKPGKIYMSKSDHDYLGWILNGNRWDTFDVLYRKEGFTEEQVAWLKDENPARGFEPDYYFDAERVSDGDMIRVGSLTFQCVFVPGHTPGQTCLYLPEEQLMLSADHILFDITPNITSWVGIEDALGDYLDSLVKIRAFAMKTVLPAHRKNEMDVYVRIEEILHHHLIRLEETLDAVEKFPKEHATKIGSCLKWSMRGKTWEEFPLSQRWFAVGETMSHLDYLIKRGLVEKTEGEFFGYTLTDTAKACKEKLNKLWLAYHCK
;
A
#
# COMPACT_ATOMS: atom_id res chain seq x y z
N MET A 1 19.74 12.22 11.33
CA MET A 1 18.52 11.74 10.62
C MET A 1 18.69 10.32 10.10
N ILE A 2 19.92 9.85 9.97
CA ILE A 2 20.25 8.51 9.47
C ILE A 2 20.45 7.53 10.61
N THR A 3 20.03 6.29 10.41
CA THR A 3 20.35 5.18 11.30
C THR A 3 20.84 4.02 10.45
N GLN A 4 22.00 3.45 10.79
CA GLN A 4 22.40 2.18 10.20
C GLN A 4 21.56 1.06 10.83
N VAL A 5 20.72 0.42 10.02
CA VAL A 5 19.76 -0.61 10.48
C VAL A 5 20.24 -2.03 10.20
N TYR A 6 21.27 -2.20 9.36
CA TYR A 6 21.94 -3.47 9.11
C TYR A 6 23.43 -3.23 8.86
N GLU A 7 24.28 -4.10 9.42
CA GLU A 7 25.74 -3.93 9.38
C GLU A 7 26.37 -4.50 8.11
N ASN A 8 26.03 -5.75 7.76
CA ASN A 8 26.59 -6.47 6.62
C ASN A 8 25.47 -7.22 5.88
N PRO A 9 24.93 -6.68 4.77
CA PRO A 9 25.37 -5.47 4.09
C PRO A 9 25.04 -4.17 4.82
N LYS A 10 25.67 -3.08 4.39
CA LYS A 10 25.38 -1.75 4.93
C LYS A 10 24.02 -1.28 4.42
N ILE A 11 23.04 -1.28 5.31
CA ILE A 11 21.71 -0.72 5.05
C ILE A 11 21.47 0.42 6.02
N TYR A 12 21.24 1.60 5.46
CA TYR A 12 20.92 2.81 6.18
C TYR A 12 19.45 3.15 6.02
N LYS A 13 18.88 3.76 7.04
CA LYS A 13 17.54 4.30 7.05
C LYS A 13 17.62 5.81 7.21
N ILE A 14 17.09 6.54 6.25
CA ILE A 14 16.84 7.97 6.33
C ILE A 14 15.40 8.14 6.80
N ASP A 15 15.21 8.81 7.93
CA ASP A 15 13.87 9.13 8.45
C ASP A 15 13.32 10.36 7.72
N VAL A 16 12.52 10.14 6.67
CA VAL A 16 11.94 11.22 5.86
C VAL A 16 10.62 11.66 6.51
N PRO A 17 10.51 12.91 6.99
CA PRO A 17 9.30 13.37 7.67
C PRO A 17 8.13 13.42 6.69
N LEU A 18 6.93 13.10 7.17
CA LEU A 18 5.66 13.28 6.44
C LEU A 18 4.79 14.27 7.24
N PRO A 19 5.01 15.59 7.08
CA PRO A 19 4.40 16.58 7.95
C PRO A 19 2.88 16.60 7.82
N ASN A 20 2.18 16.68 8.96
CA ASN A 20 0.71 16.65 9.05
C ASN A 20 0.06 15.34 8.54
N ASN A 21 0.84 14.28 8.36
CA ASN A 21 0.33 12.97 7.97
C ASN A 21 0.29 12.01 9.20
N PRO A 22 -0.76 11.20 9.39
CA PRO A 22 -0.83 10.19 10.46
C PRO A 22 0.34 9.20 10.49
N LEU A 23 0.94 8.89 9.33
CA LEU A 23 2.12 8.02 9.22
C LEU A 23 3.38 8.67 9.82
N LYS A 24 3.42 10.00 9.97
CA LYS A 24 4.51 10.81 10.54
C LYS A 24 5.81 10.80 9.73
N ASN A 25 6.23 9.65 9.20
CA ASN A 25 7.49 9.50 8.50
C ASN A 25 7.50 8.29 7.56
N LEU A 26 8.34 8.35 6.53
CA LEU A 26 8.76 7.24 5.69
C LEU A 26 10.18 6.80 6.11
N ASN A 27 10.39 5.49 6.20
CA ASN A 27 11.70 4.87 6.26
C ASN A 27 12.26 4.71 4.83
N CYS A 28 12.97 5.71 4.32
CA CYS A 28 13.74 5.57 3.09
C CYS A 28 14.98 4.72 3.38
N TYR A 29 15.19 3.63 2.64
CA TYR A 29 16.37 2.78 2.81
C TYR A 29 17.43 3.09 1.77
N VAL A 30 18.70 3.03 2.17
CA VAL A 30 19.84 3.16 1.26
C VAL A 30 20.77 1.98 1.51
N VAL A 31 20.89 1.12 0.51
CA VAL A 31 21.81 -0.02 0.50
C VAL A 31 23.11 0.43 -0.14
N GLN A 32 24.25 0.16 0.50
CA GLN A 32 25.57 0.46 -0.07
C GLN A 32 26.46 -0.78 -0.06
N ASP A 33 26.99 -1.14 -1.22
CA ASP A 33 28.00 -2.19 -1.34
C ASP A 33 28.94 -1.92 -2.52
N SER A 34 30.23 -2.20 -2.34
CA SER A 34 31.25 -2.08 -3.39
C SER A 34 31.29 -0.71 -4.11
N GLY A 35 30.86 0.37 -3.45
CA GLY A 35 30.79 1.72 -4.01
C GLY A 35 29.54 2.00 -4.85
N GLU A 36 28.60 1.05 -4.95
CA GLU A 36 27.28 1.24 -5.54
C GLU A 36 26.25 1.53 -4.45
N SER A 37 25.18 2.25 -4.82
CA SER A 37 24.06 2.54 -3.91
C SER A 37 22.71 2.23 -4.56
N LEU A 38 21.78 1.74 -3.75
CA LEU A 38 20.37 1.63 -4.11
C LEU A 38 19.52 2.40 -3.10
N ILE A 39 18.84 3.43 -3.57
CA ILE A 39 17.85 4.20 -2.80
C ILE A 39 16.50 3.49 -2.94
N ILE A 40 15.80 3.26 -1.84
CA ILE A 40 14.50 2.60 -1.81
C ILE A 40 13.48 3.57 -1.23
N ASP A 41 12.55 4.00 -2.10
CA ASP A 41 11.52 5.01 -1.85
C ASP A 41 12.06 6.42 -1.51
N THR A 42 11.21 7.44 -1.52
CA THR A 42 11.67 8.84 -1.57
C THR A 42 10.94 9.86 -0.68
N GLY A 43 9.71 9.61 -0.27
CA GLY A 43 8.87 10.58 0.43
C GLY A 43 7.92 11.33 -0.50
N PHE A 44 7.00 12.08 0.10
CA PHE A 44 6.09 12.98 -0.61
C PHE A 44 6.87 14.02 -1.41
N ASN A 45 6.33 14.45 -2.56
CA ASN A 45 6.85 15.58 -3.31
C ASN A 45 6.63 16.91 -2.56
N ARG A 46 7.45 17.13 -1.53
CA ARG A 46 7.39 18.27 -0.63
C ARG A 46 8.79 18.77 -0.25
N PRO A 47 8.94 20.07 0.03
CA PRO A 47 10.23 20.64 0.42
C PRO A 47 10.85 19.94 1.65
N GLU A 48 10.05 19.66 2.68
CA GLU A 48 10.56 19.07 3.94
C GLU A 48 11.06 17.64 3.73
N CYS A 49 10.36 16.84 2.90
CA CYS A 49 10.76 15.50 2.53
C CYS A 49 12.04 15.53 1.69
N LYS A 50 12.11 16.45 0.73
CA LYS A 50 13.24 16.60 -0.20
C LYS A 50 14.51 17.02 0.53
N GLU A 51 14.41 17.99 1.43
CA GLU A 51 15.53 18.45 2.24
C GLU A 51 16.09 17.31 3.09
N ALA A 52 15.22 16.61 3.83
CA ALA A 52 15.59 15.46 4.64
C ALA A 52 16.27 14.33 3.84
N LEU A 53 15.69 13.95 2.71
CA LEU A 53 16.25 12.91 1.84
C LEU A 53 17.62 13.32 1.29
N LEU A 54 17.74 14.52 0.71
CA LEU A 54 19.00 14.96 0.10
C LEU A 54 20.11 15.19 1.13
N GLU A 55 19.77 15.69 2.33
CA GLU A 55 20.72 15.78 3.43
C GLU A 55 21.21 14.38 3.83
N GLY A 56 20.30 13.41 3.97
CA GLY A 56 20.64 12.04 4.31
C GLY A 56 21.55 11.39 3.27
N LEU A 57 21.22 11.52 1.99
CA LEU A 57 22.02 10.98 0.89
C LEU A 57 23.42 11.61 0.82
N ARG A 58 23.53 12.91 1.12
CA ARG A 58 24.81 13.62 1.20
C ARG A 58 25.67 13.12 2.36
N GLU A 59 25.08 12.92 3.55
CA GLU A 59 25.79 12.38 4.72
C GLU A 59 26.28 10.93 4.48
N LEU A 60 25.56 10.14 3.68
CA LEU A 60 25.98 8.81 3.23
C LEU A 60 27.02 8.81 2.09
N ASN A 61 27.39 9.99 1.58
CA ASN A 61 28.33 10.15 0.47
C ASN A 61 28.00 9.25 -0.75
N VAL A 62 26.71 9.22 -1.16
CA VAL A 62 26.30 8.43 -2.32
C VAL A 62 27.01 8.91 -3.59
N ASP A 63 27.55 7.96 -4.37
CA ASP A 63 28.14 8.23 -5.68
C ASP A 63 27.04 8.18 -6.74
N TRP A 64 26.61 9.35 -7.23
CA TRP A 64 25.52 9.45 -8.19
C TRP A 64 25.81 8.80 -9.55
N GLU A 65 27.09 8.56 -9.89
CA GLU A 65 27.47 7.79 -11.08
C GLU A 65 27.15 6.28 -10.94
N LYS A 66 26.94 5.82 -9.70
CA LYS A 66 26.70 4.41 -9.34
C LYS A 66 25.51 4.25 -8.39
N THR A 67 24.56 5.17 -8.45
CA THR A 67 23.37 5.15 -7.60
C THR A 67 22.13 4.90 -8.44
N ASN A 68 21.41 3.84 -8.12
CA ASN A 68 20.07 3.57 -8.66
C ASN A 68 19.00 3.82 -7.60
N MET A 69 17.75 3.83 -8.04
CA MET A 69 16.57 3.96 -7.19
C MET A 69 15.60 2.82 -7.46
N PHE A 70 14.95 2.30 -6.42
CA PHE A 70 13.87 1.34 -6.50
C PHE A 70 12.64 1.93 -5.81
N LEU A 71 11.52 1.95 -6.52
CA LEU A 71 10.23 2.38 -5.99
C LEU A 71 9.39 1.14 -5.71
N THR A 72 9.03 0.96 -4.44
CA THR A 72 8.29 -0.22 -4.00
C THR A 72 6.86 -0.21 -4.56
N HIS A 73 6.23 0.96 -4.64
CA HIS A 73 4.91 1.14 -5.22
C HIS A 73 4.59 2.59 -5.59
N LEU A 74 3.42 2.80 -6.19
CA LEU A 74 3.01 4.09 -6.77
C LEU A 74 2.59 5.19 -5.79
N HIS A 75 2.37 4.89 -4.50
CA HIS A 75 1.87 5.93 -3.58
C HIS A 75 2.85 7.10 -3.47
N SER A 76 2.30 8.28 -3.21
CA SER A 76 3.01 9.54 -3.30
C SER A 76 4.13 9.67 -2.27
N ASP A 77 4.01 9.06 -1.09
CA ASP A 77 5.08 8.99 -0.11
C ASP A 77 6.21 8.06 -0.49
N HIS A 78 6.06 7.20 -1.50
CA HIS A 78 7.13 6.32 -1.95
C HIS A 78 7.77 6.85 -3.22
N SER A 79 6.94 7.25 -4.18
CA SER A 79 7.36 7.67 -5.52
C SER A 79 7.52 9.18 -5.69
N GLY A 80 6.95 10.01 -4.82
CA GLY A 80 6.73 11.44 -5.06
C GLY A 80 7.96 12.23 -5.48
N LEU A 81 9.09 12.02 -4.80
CA LEU A 81 10.33 12.74 -5.11
C LEU A 81 11.21 12.05 -6.15
N ALA A 82 10.86 10.86 -6.62
CA ALA A 82 11.71 10.04 -7.49
C ALA A 82 12.24 10.78 -8.73
N PRO A 83 11.40 11.40 -9.59
CA PRO A 83 11.91 12.07 -10.77
C PRO A 83 12.73 13.31 -10.42
N ALA A 84 12.34 14.07 -9.38
CA ALA A 84 13.06 15.26 -8.96
C ALA A 84 14.45 14.93 -8.39
N VAL A 85 14.58 13.82 -7.65
CA VAL A 85 15.84 13.34 -7.08
C VAL A 85 16.75 12.78 -8.16
N MET A 86 16.21 12.02 -9.12
CA MET A 86 17.01 11.37 -10.16
C MET A 86 17.25 12.23 -11.40
N HIS A 87 16.61 13.40 -11.51
CA HIS A 87 16.79 14.29 -12.66
C HIS A 87 18.27 14.61 -12.96
N GLY A 88 18.67 14.37 -14.21
CA GLY A 88 20.02 14.62 -14.71
C GLY A 88 21.09 13.64 -14.23
N LYS A 89 20.71 12.56 -13.54
CA LYS A 89 21.64 11.53 -13.05
C LYS A 89 21.68 10.32 -14.00
N PRO A 90 22.81 9.61 -14.11
CA PRO A 90 22.93 8.47 -15.02
C PRO A 90 22.26 7.18 -14.51
N GLY A 91 21.91 7.15 -13.21
CA GLY A 91 21.26 6.01 -12.57
C GLY A 91 19.85 5.73 -13.06
N LYS A 92 19.38 4.50 -12.79
CA LYS A 92 18.06 4.01 -13.16
C LYS A 92 17.07 4.16 -12.01
N ILE A 93 15.79 4.36 -12.36
CA ILE A 93 14.65 4.12 -11.46
C ILE A 93 14.06 2.77 -11.83
N TYR A 94 13.96 1.85 -10.88
CA TYR A 94 13.26 0.58 -11.01
C TYR A 94 11.87 0.69 -10.39
N MET A 95 10.85 0.14 -11.05
CA MET A 95 9.48 0.10 -10.56
C MET A 95 8.73 -1.05 -11.23
N SER A 96 7.73 -1.63 -10.58
CA SER A 96 6.95 -2.68 -11.25
C SER A 96 6.21 -2.13 -12.46
N LYS A 97 6.03 -2.98 -13.48
CA LYS A 97 5.25 -2.58 -14.67
C LYS A 97 3.83 -2.13 -14.31
N SER A 98 3.15 -2.87 -13.43
CA SER A 98 1.76 -2.61 -13.05
C SER A 98 1.60 -1.24 -12.39
N ASP A 99 2.44 -0.91 -11.41
CA ASP A 99 2.35 0.37 -10.72
C ASP A 99 2.88 1.52 -11.58
N HIS A 100 3.89 1.30 -12.43
CA HIS A 100 4.38 2.32 -13.36
C HIS A 100 3.32 2.70 -14.40
N ASP A 101 2.63 1.70 -14.98
CA ASP A 101 1.53 1.95 -15.92
C ASP A 101 0.34 2.62 -15.22
N TYR A 102 -0.02 2.18 -14.01
CA TYR A 102 -1.14 2.76 -13.25
C TYR A 102 -0.83 4.20 -12.82
N LEU A 103 0.39 4.48 -12.35
CA LEU A 103 0.86 5.84 -12.07
C LEU A 103 0.83 6.70 -13.32
N GLY A 104 1.29 6.17 -14.47
CA GLY A 104 1.18 6.86 -15.75
C GLY A 104 -0.25 7.15 -16.17
N TRP A 105 -1.20 6.26 -15.87
CA TRP A 105 -2.63 6.50 -16.09
C TRP A 105 -3.16 7.62 -15.19
N ILE A 106 -2.74 7.69 -13.93
CA ILE A 106 -3.10 8.78 -13.00
C ILE A 106 -2.50 10.11 -13.47
N LEU A 107 -1.20 10.16 -13.79
CA LEU A 107 -0.49 11.41 -14.10
C LEU A 107 -0.83 11.99 -15.48
N ASN A 108 -1.08 11.15 -16.49
CA ASN A 108 -1.33 11.61 -17.87
C ASN A 108 -2.81 11.97 -18.15
N GLY A 109 -3.65 12.12 -17.14
CA GLY A 109 -5.03 12.57 -17.30
C GLY A 109 -5.70 12.96 -15.99
N ASN A 110 -6.91 13.55 -16.04
CA ASN A 110 -7.67 13.84 -14.83
C ASN A 110 -8.40 12.60 -14.29
N ARG A 111 -7.68 11.51 -14.02
CA ARG A 111 -8.29 10.22 -13.68
C ARG A 111 -8.80 10.12 -12.24
N TRP A 112 -8.43 11.07 -11.39
CA TRP A 112 -9.07 11.29 -10.10
C TRP A 112 -10.60 11.47 -10.21
N ASP A 113 -11.09 12.02 -11.33
CA ASP A 113 -12.53 12.10 -11.59
C ASP A 113 -13.21 10.72 -11.63
N THR A 114 -12.49 9.66 -12.02
CA THR A 114 -13.05 8.29 -12.03
C THR A 114 -13.28 7.78 -10.61
N PHE A 115 -12.32 8.02 -9.71
CA PHE A 115 -12.49 7.74 -8.29
C PHE A 115 -13.59 8.61 -7.69
N ASP A 116 -13.68 9.88 -8.07
CA ASP A 116 -14.71 10.80 -7.58
C ASP A 116 -16.12 10.36 -8.00
N VAL A 117 -16.30 9.86 -9.22
CA VAL A 117 -17.55 9.23 -9.66
C VAL A 117 -17.86 7.98 -8.82
N LEU A 118 -16.86 7.12 -8.60
CA LEU A 118 -17.00 5.90 -7.81
C LEU A 118 -17.42 6.20 -6.36
N TYR A 119 -16.72 7.12 -5.68
CA TYR A 119 -17.04 7.49 -4.31
C TYR A 119 -18.42 8.14 -4.16
N ARG A 120 -18.87 8.92 -5.17
CA ARG A 120 -20.26 9.41 -5.20
C ARG A 120 -21.27 8.27 -5.32
N LYS A 121 -21.02 7.29 -6.18
CA LYS A 121 -21.85 6.08 -6.27
C LYS A 121 -21.84 5.28 -4.98
N GLU A 122 -20.79 5.38 -4.17
CA GLU A 122 -20.69 4.77 -2.85
C GLU A 122 -21.19 5.66 -1.69
N GLY A 123 -21.83 6.79 -2.00
CA GLY A 123 -22.57 7.62 -1.06
C GLY A 123 -21.84 8.85 -0.52
N PHE A 124 -20.70 9.24 -1.08
CA PHE A 124 -20.13 10.56 -0.80
C PHE A 124 -20.95 11.66 -1.51
N THR A 125 -21.14 12.79 -0.85
CA THR A 125 -21.79 13.95 -1.46
C THR A 125 -20.84 14.69 -2.41
N GLU A 126 -21.40 15.49 -3.33
CA GLU A 126 -20.61 16.37 -4.20
C GLU A 126 -19.69 17.31 -3.39
N GLU A 127 -20.19 17.87 -2.29
CA GLU A 127 -19.42 18.73 -1.40
C GLU A 127 -18.24 17.98 -0.77
N GLN A 128 -18.47 16.75 -0.29
CA GLN A 128 -17.41 15.93 0.29
C GLN A 128 -16.32 15.58 -0.72
N VAL A 129 -16.72 15.20 -1.93
CA VAL A 129 -15.77 14.89 -3.01
C VAL A 129 -15.01 16.13 -3.44
N ALA A 130 -15.67 17.29 -3.57
CA ALA A 130 -15.00 18.55 -3.87
C ALA A 130 -13.96 18.91 -2.81
N TRP A 131 -14.30 18.78 -1.53
CA TRP A 131 -13.34 19.00 -0.43
C TRP A 131 -12.14 18.05 -0.50
N LEU A 132 -12.37 16.77 -0.82
CA LEU A 132 -11.32 15.77 -0.94
C LEU A 132 -10.38 15.98 -2.13
N LYS A 133 -10.78 16.74 -3.15
CA LYS A 133 -9.88 17.08 -4.27
C LYS A 133 -8.67 17.86 -3.80
N ASP A 134 -8.88 18.78 -2.86
CA ASP A 134 -7.85 19.72 -2.40
C ASP A 134 -7.16 19.23 -1.11
N GLU A 135 -7.88 18.49 -0.27
CA GLU A 135 -7.44 18.19 1.11
C GLU A 135 -7.08 16.72 1.36
N ASN A 136 -7.27 15.82 0.39
CA ASN A 136 -6.91 14.41 0.56
C ASN A 136 -5.39 14.24 0.42
N PRO A 137 -4.66 13.77 1.45
CA PRO A 137 -3.21 13.58 1.38
C PRO A 137 -2.77 12.50 0.37
N ALA A 138 -3.69 11.67 -0.14
CA ALA A 138 -3.43 10.79 -1.26
C ALA A 138 -3.31 11.55 -2.61
N ARG A 139 -3.63 12.85 -2.65
CA ARG A 139 -3.57 13.75 -3.80
C ARG A 139 -2.60 14.90 -3.52
N GLY A 140 -1.95 15.41 -4.56
CA GLY A 140 -1.16 16.64 -4.54
C GLY A 140 0.30 16.48 -4.12
N PHE A 141 0.76 15.26 -3.84
CA PHE A 141 2.17 14.97 -3.48
C PHE A 141 2.81 13.89 -4.36
N GLU A 142 2.10 13.47 -5.41
CA GLU A 142 2.61 12.61 -6.46
C GLU A 142 3.78 13.27 -7.23
N PRO A 143 4.48 12.48 -8.07
CA PRO A 143 5.53 13.03 -8.92
C PRO A 143 5.04 14.14 -9.86
N ASP A 144 5.83 15.21 -10.02
CA ASP A 144 5.49 16.38 -10.86
C ASP A 144 5.23 16.02 -12.34
N TYR A 145 5.86 14.95 -12.82
CA TYR A 145 5.76 14.49 -14.20
C TYR A 145 5.94 12.98 -14.28
N TYR A 146 5.35 12.39 -15.33
CA TYR A 146 5.61 11.00 -15.69
C TYR A 146 7.09 10.83 -16.08
N PHE A 147 7.71 9.78 -15.56
CA PHE A 147 9.14 9.49 -15.75
C PHE A 147 9.35 8.08 -16.29
N ASP A 148 10.47 7.87 -16.97
CA ASP A 148 10.87 6.54 -17.42
C ASP A 148 11.40 5.72 -16.24
N ALA A 149 10.99 4.45 -16.19
CA ALA A 149 11.45 3.48 -15.21
C ALA A 149 11.80 2.15 -15.90
N GLU A 150 12.83 1.49 -15.39
CA GLU A 150 13.16 0.11 -15.70
C GLU A 150 12.12 -0.79 -15.02
N ARG A 151 11.33 -1.47 -15.85
CA ARG A 151 10.18 -2.24 -15.37
C ARG A 151 10.63 -3.60 -14.85
N VAL A 152 10.32 -3.88 -13.59
CA VAL A 152 10.62 -5.16 -12.95
C VAL A 152 9.37 -6.01 -12.74
N SER A 153 9.58 -7.33 -12.68
CA SER A 153 8.57 -8.37 -12.46
C SER A 153 8.96 -9.28 -11.29
N ASP A 154 8.05 -10.18 -10.89
CA ASP A 154 8.32 -11.17 -9.84
C ASP A 154 9.54 -12.04 -10.18
N GLY A 155 10.49 -12.15 -9.25
CA GLY A 155 11.70 -12.93 -9.43
C GLY A 155 12.84 -12.22 -10.18
N ASP A 156 12.62 -11.01 -10.71
CA ASP A 156 13.71 -10.23 -11.30
C ASP A 156 14.77 -9.89 -10.25
N MET A 157 16.03 -9.76 -10.69
CA MET A 157 17.17 -9.55 -9.80
C MET A 157 17.77 -8.15 -9.98
N ILE A 158 17.93 -7.43 -8.88
CA ILE A 158 18.58 -6.12 -8.81
C ILE A 158 19.92 -6.28 -8.09
N ARG A 159 21.00 -5.90 -8.78
CA ARG A 159 22.35 -5.96 -8.22
C ARG A 159 22.77 -4.62 -7.64
N VAL A 160 23.45 -4.68 -6.50
CA VAL A 160 24.11 -3.55 -5.84
C VAL A 160 25.47 -4.04 -5.39
N GLY A 161 26.51 -3.78 -6.19
CA GLY A 161 27.83 -4.36 -5.97
C GLY A 161 27.79 -5.89 -6.00
N SER A 162 28.15 -6.51 -4.89
CA SER A 162 28.12 -7.96 -4.69
C SER A 162 26.75 -8.50 -4.27
N LEU A 163 25.81 -7.64 -3.85
CA LEU A 163 24.49 -8.03 -3.39
C LEU A 163 23.54 -8.25 -4.56
N THR A 164 22.64 -9.23 -4.42
CA THR A 164 21.60 -9.51 -5.41
C THR A 164 20.25 -9.61 -4.72
N PHE A 165 19.43 -8.57 -4.86
CA PHE A 165 18.07 -8.54 -4.36
C PHE A 165 17.12 -9.16 -5.38
N GLN A 166 16.22 -10.01 -4.91
CA GLN A 166 15.10 -10.52 -5.68
C GLN A 166 13.88 -9.61 -5.49
N CYS A 167 13.28 -9.18 -6.60
CA CYS A 167 11.97 -8.53 -6.62
C CYS A 167 10.89 -9.55 -6.27
N VAL A 168 10.06 -9.24 -5.27
CA VAL A 168 8.92 -10.06 -4.84
C VAL A 168 7.63 -9.28 -5.04
N PHE A 169 6.89 -9.63 -6.09
CA PHE A 169 5.65 -8.94 -6.50
C PHE A 169 4.48 -9.30 -5.58
N VAL A 170 3.93 -8.34 -4.86
CA VAL A 170 2.95 -8.54 -3.79
C VAL A 170 1.74 -7.60 -3.94
N PRO A 171 0.94 -7.76 -5.01
CA PRO A 171 -0.19 -6.90 -5.31
C PRO A 171 -1.24 -6.93 -4.19
N GLY A 172 -2.03 -5.87 -4.12
CA GLY A 172 -3.19 -5.75 -3.23
C GLY A 172 -3.24 -4.40 -2.53
N HIS A 173 -2.16 -4.00 -1.85
CA HIS A 173 -2.03 -2.62 -1.32
C HIS A 173 -2.08 -1.60 -2.46
N THR A 174 -1.24 -1.83 -3.47
CA THR A 174 -1.36 -1.26 -4.82
C THR A 174 -1.42 -2.38 -5.85
N PRO A 175 -1.82 -2.09 -7.10
CA PRO A 175 -1.87 -3.10 -8.17
C PRO A 175 -0.52 -3.75 -8.48
N GLY A 176 0.59 -3.12 -8.08
CA GLY A 176 1.94 -3.50 -8.47
C GLY A 176 3.00 -3.40 -7.37
N GLN A 177 2.62 -3.38 -6.09
CA GLN A 177 3.59 -3.30 -5.01
C GLN A 177 4.64 -4.42 -5.10
N THR A 178 5.92 -4.08 -4.90
CA THR A 178 7.04 -5.01 -4.98
C THR A 178 7.96 -4.83 -3.78
N CYS A 179 8.22 -5.93 -3.07
CA CYS A 179 9.23 -6.00 -2.02
C CYS A 179 10.59 -6.38 -2.58
N LEU A 180 11.67 -6.12 -1.83
CA LEU A 180 13.00 -6.62 -2.14
C LEU A 180 13.45 -7.63 -1.09
N TYR A 181 13.82 -8.83 -1.56
CA TYR A 181 14.35 -9.90 -0.72
C TYR A 181 15.83 -10.10 -0.99
N LEU A 182 16.65 -10.18 0.07
CA LEU A 182 18.07 -10.54 -0.01
C LEU A 182 18.23 -11.96 0.55
N PRO A 183 18.32 -13.00 -0.30
CA PRO A 183 18.32 -14.39 0.14
C PRO A 183 19.45 -14.75 1.08
N GLU A 184 20.66 -14.24 0.81
CA GLU A 184 21.87 -14.56 1.58
C GLU A 184 21.75 -14.14 3.04
N GLU A 185 20.99 -13.08 3.30
CA GLU A 185 20.79 -12.50 4.63
C GLU A 185 19.42 -12.81 5.23
N GLN A 186 18.54 -13.49 4.48
CA GLN A 186 17.14 -13.70 4.87
C GLN A 186 16.46 -12.38 5.27
N LEU A 187 16.72 -11.33 4.50
CA LEU A 187 16.27 -9.96 4.78
C LEU A 187 15.23 -9.53 3.75
N MET A 188 14.10 -9.00 4.22
CA MET A 188 13.02 -8.46 3.38
C MET A 188 12.84 -6.97 3.63
N LEU A 189 12.87 -6.16 2.59
CA LEU A 189 12.34 -4.80 2.59
C LEU A 189 10.87 -4.89 2.19
N SER A 190 9.97 -4.87 3.19
CA SER A 190 8.55 -5.21 3.02
C SER A 190 7.68 -4.07 2.53
N ALA A 191 8.23 -2.85 2.42
CA ALA A 191 7.47 -1.66 2.07
C ALA A 191 6.20 -1.53 2.93
N ASP A 192 5.05 -1.35 2.28
CA ASP A 192 3.72 -1.32 2.88
C ASP A 192 2.99 -2.67 2.79
N HIS A 193 3.67 -3.74 2.39
CA HIS A 193 3.06 -5.07 2.38
C HIS A 193 2.83 -5.61 3.80
N ILE A 194 3.82 -5.42 4.68
CA ILE A 194 3.77 -5.83 6.08
C ILE A 194 4.24 -4.66 6.94
N LEU A 195 3.32 -4.13 7.74
CA LEU A 195 3.55 -3.11 8.75
C LEU A 195 3.19 -3.67 10.13
N PHE A 196 3.89 -3.24 11.18
CA PHE A 196 3.84 -3.91 12.49
C PHE A 196 2.89 -3.23 13.50
N ASP A 197 2.82 -1.89 13.50
CA ASP A 197 1.92 -1.16 14.40
C ASP A 197 0.51 -0.94 13.82
N ILE A 198 0.38 -1.07 12.50
CA ILE A 198 -0.85 -0.80 11.74
C ILE A 198 -1.04 -1.86 10.66
N THR A 199 -2.27 -2.05 10.20
CA THR A 199 -2.56 -2.82 8.98
C THR A 199 -2.37 -1.91 7.77
N PRO A 200 -1.74 -2.38 6.68
CA PRO A 200 -1.73 -1.66 5.42
C PRO A 200 -3.15 -1.39 4.92
N ASN A 201 -3.37 -0.24 4.29
CA ASN A 201 -4.66 0.07 3.67
C ASN A 201 -4.84 -0.77 2.41
N ILE A 202 -5.91 -1.56 2.32
CA ILE A 202 -6.23 -2.34 1.11
C ILE A 202 -7.50 -1.77 0.49
N THR A 203 -7.34 -0.84 -0.45
CA THR A 203 -8.46 -0.16 -1.11
C THR A 203 -8.91 -0.87 -2.39
N SER A 204 -10.13 -0.60 -2.82
CA SER A 204 -10.58 -0.94 -4.18
C SER A 204 -9.88 -0.03 -5.19
N TRP A 205 -9.42 -0.62 -6.30
CA TRP A 205 -8.69 0.05 -7.37
C TRP A 205 -9.47 -0.03 -8.68
N VAL A 206 -9.51 1.07 -9.44
CA VAL A 206 -10.22 1.10 -10.72
C VAL A 206 -9.58 0.10 -11.68
N GLY A 207 -10.37 -0.86 -12.16
CA GLY A 207 -9.90 -1.90 -13.08
C GLY A 207 -9.23 -3.10 -12.41
N ILE A 208 -9.20 -3.17 -11.08
CA ILE A 208 -8.78 -4.35 -10.32
C ILE A 208 -10.03 -4.98 -9.70
N GLU A 209 -10.26 -6.27 -9.96
CA GLU A 209 -11.49 -6.94 -9.52
C GLU A 209 -11.49 -7.26 -8.02
N ASP A 210 -10.32 -7.50 -7.41
CA ASP A 210 -10.24 -8.13 -6.09
C ASP A 210 -8.90 -7.84 -5.39
N ALA A 211 -8.66 -6.58 -5.06
CA ALA A 211 -7.40 -6.14 -4.43
C ALA A 211 -7.15 -6.82 -3.05
N LEU A 212 -8.20 -7.10 -2.28
CA LEU A 212 -8.06 -7.83 -1.03
C LEU A 212 -7.67 -9.30 -1.26
N GLY A 213 -8.23 -9.97 -2.27
CA GLY A 213 -7.81 -11.32 -2.62
C GLY A 213 -6.34 -11.37 -3.03
N ASP A 214 -5.92 -10.43 -3.89
CA ASP A 214 -4.52 -10.27 -4.29
C ASP A 214 -3.59 -10.07 -3.08
N TYR A 215 -4.02 -9.25 -2.11
CA TYR A 215 -3.26 -9.02 -0.88
C TYR A 215 -3.12 -10.29 -0.02
N LEU A 216 -4.21 -11.02 0.18
CA LEU A 216 -4.23 -12.24 0.99
C LEU A 216 -3.39 -13.35 0.35
N ASP A 217 -3.46 -13.51 -0.97
CA ASP A 217 -2.60 -14.44 -1.71
C ASP A 217 -1.13 -14.01 -1.63
N SER A 218 -0.85 -12.70 -1.67
CA SER A 218 0.49 -12.15 -1.49
C SER A 218 1.06 -12.40 -0.09
N LEU A 219 0.24 -12.32 0.97
CA LEU A 219 0.65 -12.67 2.33
C LEU A 219 1.02 -14.16 2.45
N VAL A 220 0.25 -15.05 1.81
CA VAL A 220 0.60 -16.49 1.77
C VAL A 220 1.88 -16.71 0.98
N LYS A 221 2.05 -16.03 -0.15
CA LYS A 221 3.27 -16.12 -0.97
C LYS A 221 4.50 -15.68 -0.18
N ILE A 222 4.45 -14.52 0.47
CA ILE A 222 5.60 -13.96 1.17
C ILE A 222 5.95 -14.76 2.43
N ARG A 223 4.98 -15.41 3.08
CA ARG A 223 5.19 -16.33 4.21
C ARG A 223 6.13 -17.49 3.87
N ALA A 224 6.24 -17.88 2.59
CA ALA A 224 7.13 -18.96 2.16
C ALA A 224 8.63 -18.56 2.14
N PHE A 225 8.94 -17.26 2.22
CA PHE A 225 10.33 -16.78 2.25
C PHE A 225 10.90 -16.89 3.67
N ALA A 226 12.18 -17.26 3.77
CA ALA A 226 12.90 -17.25 5.04
C ALA A 226 13.26 -15.81 5.41
N MET A 227 12.63 -15.25 6.43
CA MET A 227 12.75 -13.85 6.82
C MET A 227 13.20 -13.76 8.27
N LYS A 228 14.51 -13.57 8.46
CA LYS A 228 15.10 -13.27 9.76
C LYS A 228 14.98 -11.79 10.11
N THR A 229 15.01 -10.92 9.10
CA THR A 229 14.91 -9.47 9.28
C THR A 229 13.94 -8.89 8.27
N VAL A 230 13.05 -8.02 8.74
CA VAL A 230 12.08 -7.34 7.90
C VAL A 230 12.10 -5.84 8.18
N LEU A 231 12.27 -5.06 7.12
CA LEU A 231 12.44 -3.62 7.11
C LEU A 231 11.20 -2.97 6.44
N PRO A 232 10.22 -2.48 7.22
CA PRO A 232 9.00 -1.87 6.70
C PRO A 232 9.20 -0.41 6.30
N ALA A 233 8.40 0.11 5.37
CA ALA A 233 8.49 1.51 4.97
C ALA A 233 7.94 2.49 6.02
N HIS A 234 7.11 2.03 6.95
CA HIS A 234 6.66 2.85 8.09
C HIS A 234 6.89 2.15 9.41
N ARG A 235 7.04 2.98 10.46
CA ARG A 235 7.21 2.53 11.86
C ARG A 235 8.45 1.65 12.03
N LYS A 236 8.53 0.91 13.13
CA LYS A 236 9.59 -0.05 13.41
C LYS A 236 9.03 -1.45 13.32
N ASN A 237 9.91 -2.42 13.08
CA ASN A 237 9.61 -3.82 13.31
C ASN A 237 10.02 -4.18 14.75
N GLU A 238 9.05 -4.59 15.57
CA GLU A 238 9.27 -4.99 16.95
C GLU A 238 8.74 -6.41 17.25
N MET A 239 8.38 -7.19 16.22
CA MET A 239 7.81 -8.54 16.40
C MET A 239 8.21 -9.51 15.28
N ASP A 240 7.95 -10.79 15.51
CA ASP A 240 8.14 -11.82 14.49
C ASP A 240 7.22 -11.59 13.29
N VAL A 241 7.79 -11.58 12.08
CA VAL A 241 7.03 -11.30 10.84
C VAL A 241 5.97 -12.35 10.57
N TYR A 242 6.22 -13.62 10.89
CA TYR A 242 5.27 -14.69 10.65
C TYR A 242 4.08 -14.57 11.59
N VAL A 243 4.33 -14.22 12.86
CA VAL A 243 3.25 -13.86 13.79
C VAL A 243 2.45 -12.67 13.24
N ARG A 244 3.13 -11.65 12.72
CA ARG A 244 2.46 -10.48 12.15
C ARG A 244 1.60 -10.81 10.93
N ILE A 245 2.08 -11.69 10.05
CA ILE A 245 1.30 -12.15 8.89
C ILE A 245 0.00 -12.82 9.35
N GLU A 246 0.06 -13.70 10.36
CA GLU A 246 -1.15 -14.34 10.91
C GLU A 246 -2.11 -13.33 11.56
N GLU A 247 -1.59 -12.31 12.26
CA GLU A 247 -2.42 -11.23 12.81
C GLU A 247 -3.15 -10.45 11.72
N ILE A 248 -2.46 -10.11 10.63
CA ILE A 248 -3.05 -9.37 9.49
C ILE A 248 -4.10 -10.24 8.78
N LEU A 249 -3.80 -11.53 8.56
CA LEU A 249 -4.78 -12.48 8.03
C LEU A 249 -6.02 -12.50 8.94
N HIS A 250 -5.86 -12.76 10.23
CA HIS A 250 -6.97 -12.82 11.16
C HIS A 250 -7.78 -11.52 11.22
N HIS A 251 -7.11 -10.36 11.14
CA HIS A 251 -7.76 -9.06 11.05
C HIS A 251 -8.73 -8.97 9.86
N HIS A 252 -8.30 -9.37 8.66
CA HIS A 252 -9.14 -9.32 7.48
C HIS A 252 -10.30 -10.33 7.53
N LEU A 253 -10.12 -11.51 8.14
CA LEU A 253 -11.25 -12.42 8.37
C LEU A 253 -12.32 -11.77 9.24
N ILE A 254 -11.93 -11.18 10.38
CA ILE A 254 -12.86 -10.47 11.26
C ILE A 254 -13.57 -9.37 10.48
N ARG A 255 -12.83 -8.60 9.67
CA ARG A 255 -13.41 -7.51 8.90
C ARG A 255 -14.41 -7.99 7.85
N LEU A 256 -14.10 -9.09 7.14
CA LEU A 256 -15.03 -9.72 6.20
C LEU A 256 -16.31 -10.20 6.89
N GLU A 257 -16.21 -10.77 8.09
CA GLU A 257 -17.37 -11.16 8.88
C GLU A 257 -18.21 -9.95 9.32
N GLU A 258 -17.57 -8.86 9.75
CA GLU A 258 -18.24 -7.59 10.08
C GLU A 258 -18.93 -6.97 8.85
N THR A 259 -18.30 -7.03 7.68
CA THR A 259 -18.91 -6.59 6.41
C THR A 259 -20.14 -7.40 6.08
N LEU A 260 -20.12 -8.72 6.23
CA LEU A 260 -21.29 -9.58 6.03
C LEU A 260 -22.44 -9.20 6.99
N ASP A 261 -22.13 -8.96 8.27
CA ASP A 261 -23.14 -8.52 9.26
C ASP A 261 -23.73 -7.16 8.91
N ALA A 262 -22.90 -6.23 8.44
CA ALA A 262 -23.34 -4.90 8.04
C ALA A 262 -24.25 -4.96 6.80
N VAL A 263 -23.92 -5.79 5.79
CA VAL A 263 -24.75 -5.99 4.60
C VAL A 263 -26.07 -6.68 4.95
N GLU A 264 -26.08 -7.65 5.87
CA GLU A 264 -27.32 -8.27 6.35
C GLU A 264 -28.24 -7.25 7.03
N LYS A 265 -27.66 -6.41 7.89
CA LYS A 265 -28.41 -5.39 8.65
C LYS A 265 -28.92 -4.26 7.76
N PHE A 266 -28.20 -3.94 6.68
CA PHE A 266 -28.45 -2.81 5.80
C PHE A 266 -28.41 -3.23 4.33
N PRO A 267 -29.37 -4.06 3.87
CA PRO A 267 -29.38 -4.54 2.50
C PRO A 267 -29.65 -3.40 1.51
N LYS A 268 -29.01 -3.47 0.34
CA LYS A 268 -29.06 -2.49 -0.76
C LYS A 268 -28.47 -1.11 -0.44
N GLU A 269 -27.82 -0.96 0.71
CA GLU A 269 -27.09 0.26 1.05
C GLU A 269 -25.70 0.27 0.40
N HIS A 270 -25.13 1.46 0.22
CA HIS A 270 -23.84 1.74 -0.41
C HIS A 270 -22.66 1.57 0.57
N ALA A 271 -21.41 1.51 0.06
CA ALA A 271 -20.25 1.21 0.89
C ALA A 271 -19.99 2.22 2.01
N THR A 272 -20.34 3.51 1.85
CA THR A 272 -20.25 4.48 2.97
C THR A 272 -21.14 4.09 4.15
N LYS A 273 -22.35 3.58 3.89
CA LYS A 273 -23.25 3.15 4.96
C LYS A 273 -22.75 1.83 5.60
N ILE A 274 -22.33 0.87 4.79
CA ILE A 274 -21.72 -0.38 5.28
C ILE A 274 -20.48 -0.08 6.13
N GLY A 275 -19.57 0.74 5.60
CA GLY A 275 -18.32 1.14 6.24
C GLY A 275 -18.52 1.85 7.57
N SER A 276 -19.54 2.71 7.69
CA SER A 276 -19.88 3.39 8.96
C SER A 276 -20.27 2.43 10.10
N CYS A 277 -20.57 1.17 9.80
CA CYS A 277 -20.94 0.15 10.78
C CYS A 277 -19.75 -0.73 11.21
N LEU A 278 -18.61 -0.63 10.52
CA LEU A 278 -17.41 -1.43 10.81
C LEU A 278 -16.59 -0.81 11.94
N LYS A 279 -15.73 -1.62 12.57
CA LYS A 279 -14.89 -1.15 13.68
C LYS A 279 -13.64 -0.45 13.14
N TRP A 280 -13.59 0.86 13.32
CA TRP A 280 -12.43 1.69 13.00
C TRP A 280 -11.79 2.26 14.26
N SER A 281 -10.48 2.51 14.22
CA SER A 281 -9.78 3.25 15.28
C SER A 281 -10.10 4.75 15.22
N MET A 282 -11.32 5.13 15.60
CA MET A 282 -11.80 6.52 15.55
C MET A 282 -11.41 7.36 16.78
N ARG A 283 -10.64 6.79 17.71
CA ARG A 283 -10.17 7.45 18.96
C ARG A 283 -11.32 8.10 19.75
N GLY A 284 -12.44 7.39 19.86
CA GLY A 284 -13.62 7.83 20.62
C GLY A 284 -14.61 8.72 19.86
N LYS A 285 -14.33 9.04 18.58
CA LYS A 285 -15.23 9.83 17.72
C LYS A 285 -16.34 8.98 17.12
N THR A 286 -17.46 9.62 16.77
CA THR A 286 -18.48 9.02 15.88
C THR A 286 -18.00 8.99 14.43
N TRP A 287 -18.75 8.29 13.57
CA TRP A 287 -18.47 8.29 12.12
C TRP A 287 -18.51 9.71 11.52
N GLU A 288 -19.49 10.52 11.92
CA GLU A 288 -19.68 11.88 11.42
C GLU A 288 -18.55 12.82 11.86
N GLU A 289 -17.98 12.57 13.05
CA GLU A 289 -16.82 13.30 13.60
C GLU A 289 -15.48 12.80 13.05
N PHE A 290 -15.46 11.62 12.42
CA PHE A 290 -14.26 11.04 11.82
C PHE A 290 -13.83 11.89 10.61
N PRO A 291 -12.56 12.33 10.54
CA PRO A 291 -12.11 13.23 9.48
C PRO A 291 -12.46 12.69 8.09
N LEU A 292 -12.88 13.58 7.19
CA LEU A 292 -13.42 13.17 5.89
C LEU A 292 -12.41 12.37 5.05
N SER A 293 -11.12 12.74 5.09
CA SER A 293 -10.05 11.96 4.45
C SER A 293 -9.90 10.56 5.04
N GLN A 294 -10.09 10.38 6.35
CA GLN A 294 -10.05 9.07 6.98
C GLN A 294 -11.29 8.24 6.67
N ARG A 295 -12.47 8.87 6.55
CA ARG A 295 -13.66 8.20 6.01
C ARG A 295 -13.46 7.74 4.56
N TRP A 296 -12.75 8.52 3.74
CA TRP A 296 -12.42 8.15 2.36
C TRP A 296 -11.59 6.85 2.31
N PHE A 297 -10.55 6.74 3.14
CA PHE A 297 -9.78 5.50 3.27
C PHE A 297 -10.64 4.33 3.80
N ALA A 298 -11.42 4.55 4.85
CA ALA A 298 -12.28 3.53 5.43
C ALA A 298 -13.32 2.98 4.42
N VAL A 299 -13.89 3.85 3.58
CA VAL A 299 -14.83 3.42 2.55
C VAL A 299 -14.12 2.71 1.41
N GLY A 300 -12.93 3.15 0.99
CA GLY A 300 -12.12 2.44 0.00
C GLY A 300 -11.74 1.02 0.45
N GLU A 301 -11.38 0.86 1.72
CA GLU A 301 -11.13 -0.45 2.33
C GLU A 301 -12.42 -1.29 2.42
N THR A 302 -13.55 -0.68 2.77
CA THR A 302 -14.85 -1.35 2.78
C THR A 302 -15.22 -1.86 1.38
N MET A 303 -14.99 -1.06 0.34
CA MET A 303 -15.22 -1.48 -1.05
C MET A 303 -14.36 -2.68 -1.41
N SER A 304 -13.08 -2.70 -1.01
CA SER A 304 -12.20 -3.86 -1.26
C SER A 304 -12.70 -5.14 -0.60
N HIS A 305 -13.24 -5.04 0.62
CA HIS A 305 -13.87 -6.18 1.30
C HIS A 305 -15.17 -6.63 0.59
N LEU A 306 -15.96 -5.68 0.07
CA LEU A 306 -17.15 -6.00 -0.71
C LEU A 306 -16.80 -6.67 -2.05
N ASP A 307 -15.79 -6.16 -2.75
CA ASP A 307 -15.26 -6.74 -4.00
C ASP A 307 -14.78 -8.19 -3.77
N TYR A 308 -14.07 -8.43 -2.65
CA TYR A 308 -13.69 -9.78 -2.24
C TYR A 308 -14.90 -10.69 -2.09
N LEU A 309 -15.92 -10.26 -1.34
CA LEU A 309 -17.12 -11.05 -1.08
C LEU A 309 -17.96 -11.28 -2.36
N ILE A 310 -17.99 -10.31 -3.27
CA ILE A 310 -18.64 -10.42 -4.58
C ILE A 310 -17.96 -11.47 -5.44
N LYS A 311 -16.62 -11.44 -5.52
CA LYS A 311 -15.84 -12.40 -6.30
C LYS A 311 -16.05 -13.85 -5.84
N ARG A 312 -16.42 -14.07 -4.56
CA ARG A 312 -16.74 -15.38 -3.98
C ARG A 312 -18.23 -15.70 -3.98
N GLY A 313 -19.07 -14.84 -4.56
CA GLY A 313 -20.52 -15.05 -4.65
C GLY A 313 -21.20 -15.08 -3.28
N LEU A 314 -20.73 -14.27 -2.33
CA LEU A 314 -21.33 -14.11 -1.00
C LEU A 314 -22.16 -12.83 -0.90
N VAL A 315 -21.85 -11.84 -1.75
CA VAL A 315 -22.52 -10.55 -1.87
C VAL A 315 -22.80 -10.30 -3.35
N GLU A 316 -23.95 -9.70 -3.67
CA GLU A 316 -24.28 -9.16 -4.97
C GLU A 316 -24.29 -7.63 -4.92
N LYS A 317 -23.79 -7.00 -5.99
CA LYS A 317 -23.82 -5.56 -6.20
C LYS A 317 -24.92 -5.20 -7.20
N THR A 318 -25.75 -4.23 -6.85
CA THR A 318 -26.76 -3.65 -7.76
C THR A 318 -26.38 -2.23 -8.13
N GLU A 319 -26.59 -1.86 -9.38
CA GLU A 319 -26.42 -0.49 -9.86
C GLU A 319 -27.71 0.32 -9.71
N GLY A 320 -27.57 1.58 -9.31
CA GLY A 320 -28.66 2.53 -9.16
C GLY A 320 -28.14 3.96 -9.12
N GLU A 321 -28.89 4.87 -8.49
CA GLU A 321 -28.38 6.21 -8.14
C GLU A 321 -27.09 6.06 -7.32
N PHE A 322 -27.16 5.24 -6.27
CA PHE A 322 -26.03 4.67 -5.54
C PHE A 322 -25.87 3.18 -5.85
N PHE A 323 -24.69 2.63 -5.56
CA PHE A 323 -24.51 1.20 -5.50
C PHE A 323 -25.21 0.61 -4.27
N GLY A 324 -25.67 -0.63 -4.39
CA GLY A 324 -26.30 -1.36 -3.28
C GLY A 324 -25.75 -2.77 -3.16
N TYR A 325 -25.59 -3.25 -1.93
CA TYR A 325 -25.03 -4.57 -1.64
C TYR A 325 -26.03 -5.45 -0.90
N THR A 326 -26.17 -6.71 -1.32
CA THR A 326 -27.07 -7.69 -0.67
C THR A 326 -26.38 -9.04 -0.54
N LEU A 327 -26.62 -9.77 0.55
CA LEU A 327 -26.11 -11.14 0.68
C LEU A 327 -26.82 -12.07 -0.30
N THR A 328 -26.08 -13.02 -0.87
CA THR A 328 -26.63 -14.07 -1.76
C THR A 328 -27.37 -15.17 -0.98
N ASP A 329 -27.20 -15.21 0.34
CA ASP A 329 -27.71 -16.22 1.27
C ASP A 329 -27.85 -15.59 2.67
N THR A 330 -28.29 -16.36 3.67
CA THR A 330 -28.27 -15.92 5.07
C THR A 330 -26.85 -15.58 5.54
N ALA A 331 -26.67 -14.61 6.45
CA ALA A 331 -25.33 -14.26 6.94
C ALA A 331 -24.60 -15.45 7.55
N LYS A 332 -25.33 -16.32 8.27
CA LYS A 332 -24.78 -17.57 8.81
C LYS A 332 -24.18 -18.44 7.69
N ALA A 333 -24.91 -18.68 6.60
CA ALA A 333 -24.43 -19.49 5.50
C ALA A 333 -23.25 -18.83 4.76
N CYS A 334 -23.29 -17.51 4.57
CA CYS A 334 -22.17 -16.76 3.98
C CYS A 334 -20.91 -16.85 4.85
N LYS A 335 -21.03 -16.71 6.18
CA LYS A 335 -19.91 -16.84 7.12
C LYS A 335 -19.36 -18.27 7.18
N GLU A 336 -20.21 -19.29 7.11
CA GLU A 336 -19.75 -20.68 7.02
C GLU A 336 -18.96 -20.95 5.73
N LYS A 337 -19.40 -20.39 4.60
CA LYS A 337 -18.65 -20.46 3.32
C LYS A 337 -17.33 -19.70 3.41
N LEU A 338 -17.35 -18.48 3.95
CA LEU A 338 -16.15 -17.66 4.16
C LEU A 338 -15.11 -18.37 5.03
N ASN A 339 -15.52 -18.91 6.17
CA ASN A 339 -14.62 -19.62 7.09
C ASN A 339 -14.00 -20.87 6.45
N LYS A 340 -14.74 -21.59 5.59
CA LYS A 340 -14.17 -22.72 4.82
C LYS A 340 -13.11 -22.27 3.83
N LEU A 341 -13.32 -21.15 3.14
CA LEU A 341 -12.31 -20.55 2.27
C LEU A 341 -11.09 -20.12 3.08
N TRP A 342 -11.31 -19.60 4.28
CA TRP A 342 -10.25 -19.10 5.15
C TRP A 342 -9.27 -20.18 5.61
N LEU A 343 -9.74 -21.40 5.83
CA LEU A 343 -8.89 -22.55 6.16
C LEU A 343 -7.79 -22.78 5.10
N ALA A 344 -8.03 -22.43 3.84
CA ALA A 344 -7.03 -22.57 2.79
C ALA A 344 -5.83 -21.62 2.98
N TYR A 345 -6.03 -20.44 3.59
CA TYR A 345 -4.94 -19.50 3.89
C TYR A 345 -4.11 -19.94 5.10
N HIS A 346 -4.66 -20.77 5.99
CA HIS A 346 -3.93 -21.33 7.14
C HIS A 346 -3.14 -22.61 6.80
N CYS A 347 -3.60 -23.39 5.81
CA CYS A 347 -3.01 -24.68 5.47
C CYS A 347 -1.96 -24.65 4.35
N LYS A 348 -1.89 -23.57 3.58
CA LYS A 348 -0.86 -23.34 2.55
C LYS A 348 0.38 -22.72 3.15
#